data_AF-A0A6A4Z6F3-F1
#
_entry.id   AF-A0A6A4Z6F3-F1
#
_cell.length_a   1.000
_cell.length_b   1.000
_cell.length_c   1.000
_cell.angle_alpha   90.00
_cell.angle_beta   90.00
_cell.angle_gamma   90.00
#
_symmetry.space_group_name_H-M   'P 1'
#
loop_
_entity.id
_entity.type
_entity.pdbx_description
1 polymer ?
#
loop_
_entity_poly.entity_id
_entity_poly.type
_entity_poly.pdbx_seq_one_letter_code
_entity_poly.pdbx_strand_id
1 'polypeptide(L)'
;MESNSEVPDERNGDKRLNLERGMTFHSGSAFVDYVRKSAYQNNKHVVVRTRGGNNRTVVCSSSTCPFQVTAYKTSKNPPDAAQPPWYISSVAPNHVDCTSIAMLTARQIAQLPSVVSAVQANRRVEASFLQTQVQALHAVNLNGRSRTVYRAKQHACAALDNVELSSYKWLSSFLETLVSLNPGSASKCESDSEGRFQRCAIVFGASVAAQAGMQKVLGFDGAHFKNKLYSGIHLVLVGRDGNLNNVRIACALVPSESEEHCSWFFRTCMESGVVMTVPMLSDRGPGIVAAARSLGIQLRYCTLHIIRNITSKFPMLFRQEHHNLFWDIQGALQASKYESGLAVLGIACGAQVQSYVADIDPVKWVVFTYIGKTMLYGWRTTNFVESEHNTSLRTLSATT
;
A
#
# COMPACT_ATOMS: atom_id res chain seq x y z
N MET A 1 39.31 4.42 -36.86
CA MET A 1 40.43 4.78 -35.97
C MET A 1 39.98 5.95 -35.14
N GLU A 2 40.00 5.73 -33.84
CA GLU A 2 39.39 6.52 -32.79
C GLU A 2 40.02 7.90 -32.66
N SER A 3 39.23 8.88 -32.24
CA SER A 3 39.48 9.61 -31.00
C SER A 3 38.39 10.65 -30.81
N ASN A 4 37.61 10.50 -29.73
CA ASN A 4 36.93 11.63 -29.14
C ASN A 4 36.85 11.44 -27.63
N SER A 5 37.65 12.25 -26.94
CA SER A 5 37.32 12.97 -25.71
C SER A 5 36.59 12.18 -24.60
N GLU A 6 37.35 11.67 -23.64
CA GLU A 6 36.84 11.43 -22.28
C GLU A 6 36.81 12.76 -21.50
N VAL A 7 35.60 13.13 -21.07
CA VAL A 7 35.31 14.18 -20.09
C VAL A 7 35.29 13.51 -18.69
N PRO A 8 35.77 14.18 -17.62
CA PRO A 8 35.99 13.56 -16.31
C PRO A 8 34.71 13.49 -15.46
N ASP A 9 34.52 12.41 -14.68
CA ASP A 9 33.47 12.32 -13.65
C ASP A 9 34.08 12.12 -12.25
N GLU A 10 33.95 13.17 -11.44
CA GLU A 10 34.25 13.22 -10.01
C GLU A 10 33.17 12.50 -9.20
N ARG A 11 33.52 11.41 -8.51
CA ARG A 11 32.77 10.97 -7.30
C ARG A 11 33.71 10.52 -6.19
N ASN A 12 34.05 11.50 -5.34
CA ASN A 12 34.40 11.39 -3.92
C ASN A 12 35.60 10.48 -3.56
N GLY A 13 36.79 11.10 -3.43
CA GLY A 13 38.02 10.43 -3.00
C GLY A 13 37.91 9.79 -1.62
N ASP A 14 37.78 8.47 -1.58
CA ASP A 14 37.80 7.68 -0.35
C ASP A 14 39.25 7.66 0.16
N LYS A 15 39.61 8.65 1.00
CA LYS A 15 40.90 8.70 1.69
C LYS A 15 41.15 7.36 2.37
N ARG A 16 42.33 6.78 2.11
CA ARG A 16 42.77 5.52 2.75
C ARG A 16 42.75 5.70 4.26
N LEU A 17 41.98 4.86 4.95
CA LEU A 17 41.79 4.97 6.40
C LEU A 17 42.97 4.33 7.12
N ASN A 18 43.76 5.18 7.77
CA ASN A 18 44.85 4.74 8.61
C ASN A 18 44.37 4.43 10.03
N LEU A 19 45.01 3.44 10.65
CA LEU A 19 44.79 3.03 12.03
C LEU A 19 46.03 3.40 12.83
N GLU A 20 45.88 4.36 13.74
CA GLU A 20 46.99 4.87 14.54
C GLU A 20 46.68 4.78 16.04
N ARG A 21 47.73 4.56 16.82
CA ARG A 21 47.61 4.57 18.28
C ARG A 21 47.23 5.98 18.75
N GLY A 22 46.29 6.07 19.69
CA GLY A 22 45.81 7.35 20.23
C GLY A 22 44.59 7.93 19.51
N MET A 23 44.17 7.41 18.35
CA MET A 23 42.92 7.82 17.71
C MET A 23 41.73 7.63 18.65
N THR A 24 40.82 8.61 18.68
CA THR A 24 39.66 8.64 19.60
C THR A 24 38.33 8.46 18.86
N PHE A 25 37.34 7.87 19.55
CA PHE A 25 35.99 7.62 19.03
C PHE A 25 34.94 7.93 20.10
N HIS A 26 33.81 8.48 19.68
CA HIS A 26 32.70 8.81 20.58
C HIS A 26 32.01 7.57 21.17
N SER A 27 32.19 6.38 20.59
CA SER A 27 31.63 5.13 21.09
C SER A 27 32.44 3.92 20.65
N GLY A 28 32.36 2.83 21.42
CA GLY A 28 32.98 1.57 21.02
C GLY A 28 32.38 0.98 19.73
N SER A 29 31.15 1.35 19.36
CA SER A 29 30.54 1.00 18.06
C SER A 29 31.20 1.76 16.92
N ALA A 30 31.41 3.07 17.08
CA ALA A 30 32.10 3.89 16.08
C ALA A 30 33.54 3.41 15.85
N PHE A 31 34.25 3.02 16.92
CA PHE A 31 35.54 2.34 16.81
C PHE A 31 35.47 1.08 15.94
N VAL A 32 34.55 0.16 16.25
CA VAL A 32 34.41 -1.10 15.49
C VAL A 32 34.07 -0.85 14.02
N ASP A 33 33.20 0.14 13.75
CA ASP A 33 32.80 0.48 12.38
C ASP A 33 33.97 1.11 11.60
N TYR A 34 34.80 1.95 12.24
CA TYR A 34 36.00 2.51 11.62
C TYR A 34 37.04 1.44 11.26
N VAL A 35 37.34 0.51 12.19
CA VAL A 35 38.29 -0.60 11.92
C VAL A 35 37.76 -1.51 10.82
N ARG A 36 36.45 -1.78 10.79
CA ARG A 36 35.82 -2.55 9.69
C ARG A 36 35.94 -1.83 8.35
N LYS A 37 35.75 -0.51 8.30
CA LYS A 37 35.89 0.27 7.07
C LYS A 37 37.33 0.25 6.56
N SER A 38 38.32 0.41 7.44
CA SER A 38 39.75 0.33 7.09
C SER A 38 40.15 -1.08 6.60
N ALA A 39 39.72 -2.15 7.27
CA ALA A 39 39.98 -3.52 6.82
C ALA A 39 39.31 -3.81 5.47
N TYR A 40 38.07 -3.32 5.27
CA TYR A 40 37.33 -3.46 4.01
C TYR A 40 38.07 -2.81 2.82
N GLN A 41 38.66 -1.62 3.00
CA GLN A 41 39.48 -0.96 1.97
C GLN A 41 40.71 -1.79 1.56
N ASN A 42 41.20 -2.68 2.42
CA ASN A 42 42.30 -3.61 2.11
C ASN A 42 41.78 -5.00 1.68
N ASN A 43 40.49 -5.14 1.39
CA ASN A 43 39.80 -6.39 1.05
C ASN A 43 39.91 -7.48 2.14
N LYS A 44 39.88 -7.08 3.42
CA LYS A 44 40.01 -8.00 4.57
C LYS A 44 38.78 -7.97 5.47
N HIS A 45 38.53 -9.10 6.14
CA HIS A 45 37.43 -9.24 7.09
C HIS A 45 37.94 -9.37 8.52
N VAL A 46 37.30 -8.62 9.42
CA VAL A 46 37.68 -8.49 10.82
C VAL A 46 36.48 -8.72 11.74
N VAL A 47 36.73 -9.35 12.88
CA VAL A 47 35.73 -9.75 13.87
C VAL A 47 36.08 -9.18 15.24
N VAL A 48 35.07 -8.94 16.07
CA VAL A 48 35.29 -8.51 17.46
C VAL A 48 35.62 -9.75 18.29
N ARG A 49 36.85 -9.85 18.80
CA ARG A 49 37.29 -10.95 19.67
C ARG A 49 36.84 -10.75 21.11
N THR A 50 36.95 -9.51 21.61
CA THR A 50 36.63 -9.19 23.01
C THR A 50 35.61 -8.06 23.05
N ARG A 51 34.54 -8.29 23.81
CA ARG A 51 33.41 -7.36 23.96
C ARG A 51 33.20 -7.06 25.44
N GLY A 52 34.18 -6.41 26.07
CA GLY A 52 34.08 -5.94 27.45
C GLY A 52 33.40 -4.57 27.54
N GLY A 53 32.97 -4.20 28.76
CA GLY A 53 32.40 -2.86 29.02
C GLY A 53 33.40 -1.73 28.78
N ASN A 54 34.68 -1.99 29.07
CA ASN A 54 35.76 -0.99 29.03
C ASN A 54 36.83 -1.26 27.96
N ASN A 55 36.74 -2.38 27.21
CA ASN A 55 37.68 -2.70 26.14
C ASN A 55 36.98 -3.38 24.96
N ARG A 56 37.55 -3.18 23.77
CA ARG A 56 37.13 -3.84 22.53
C ARG A 56 38.35 -4.19 21.72
N THR A 57 38.44 -5.45 21.32
CA THR A 57 39.52 -5.94 20.48
C THR A 57 38.93 -6.46 19.17
N VAL A 58 39.42 -5.92 18.06
CA VAL A 58 39.06 -6.33 16.70
C VAL A 58 40.26 -7.07 16.10
N VAL A 59 40.04 -8.26 15.56
CA VAL A 59 41.08 -9.12 14.96
C VAL A 59 40.67 -9.51 13.54
N CYS A 60 41.61 -9.94 12.71
CA CYS A 60 41.26 -10.56 11.43
C CYS A 60 40.47 -11.87 11.64
N SER A 61 39.58 -12.20 10.72
CA SER A 61 38.85 -13.47 10.76
C SER A 61 39.69 -14.69 10.38
N SER A 62 40.84 -14.49 9.73
CA SER A 62 41.80 -15.56 9.48
C SER A 62 42.64 -15.76 10.75
N SER A 63 42.65 -16.99 11.29
CA SER A 63 43.32 -17.33 12.55
C SER A 63 44.84 -17.16 12.49
N THR A 64 45.44 -17.24 11.30
CA THR A 64 46.88 -17.09 11.07
C THR A 64 47.31 -15.64 10.87
N CYS A 65 46.37 -14.71 10.73
CA CYS A 65 46.67 -13.32 10.43
C CYS A 65 46.96 -12.50 11.72
N PRO A 66 48.08 -11.76 11.79
CA PRO A 66 48.49 -11.02 12.99
C PRO A 66 47.70 -9.73 13.23
N PHE A 67 46.85 -9.31 12.28
CA PHE A 67 46.07 -8.08 12.40
C PHE A 67 45.21 -8.05 13.68
N GLN A 68 45.43 -7.01 14.49
CA GLN A 68 44.71 -6.78 15.74
C GLN A 68 44.71 -5.28 16.08
N VAL A 69 43.54 -4.78 16.49
CA VAL A 69 43.38 -3.42 17.00
C VAL A 69 42.58 -3.46 18.30
N THR A 70 43.13 -2.85 19.35
CA THR A 70 42.48 -2.82 20.66
C THR A 70 42.21 -1.38 21.10
N ALA A 71 40.96 -1.10 21.46
CA ALA A 71 40.56 0.17 22.04
C ALA A 71 40.04 0.00 23.48
N TYR A 72 40.25 1.04 24.30
CA TYR A 72 39.77 1.14 25.68
C TYR A 72 38.87 2.35 25.85
N LYS A 73 37.89 2.24 26.75
CA LYS A 73 37.08 3.36 27.22
C LYS A 73 37.89 4.15 28.22
N THR A 74 38.00 5.47 28.03
CA THR A 74 38.74 6.34 28.96
C THR A 74 38.01 6.38 30.31
N SER A 75 38.74 6.41 31.43
CA SER A 75 38.13 6.48 32.77
C SER A 75 37.67 7.89 33.14
N LYS A 76 38.27 8.92 32.56
CA LYS A 76 37.95 10.33 32.79
C LYS A 76 37.01 10.84 31.71
N ASN A 77 35.88 11.42 32.11
CA ASN A 77 35.06 12.23 31.21
C ASN A 77 35.74 13.59 31.01
N PRO A 78 36.06 13.99 29.76
CA PRO A 78 36.31 15.39 29.45
C PRO A 78 35.10 16.25 29.88
N PRO A 79 35.30 17.49 30.31
CA PRO A 79 34.23 18.38 30.79
C PRO A 79 33.04 18.51 29.82
N ASP A 80 33.29 18.39 28.51
CA ASP A 80 32.32 18.64 27.44
C ASP A 80 31.81 17.37 26.72
N ALA A 81 32.16 16.16 27.19
CA ALA A 81 31.81 14.92 26.51
C ALA A 81 30.66 14.16 27.22
N ALA A 82 29.57 13.90 26.50
CA ALA A 82 28.41 13.15 27.02
C ALA A 82 28.73 11.71 27.48
N GLN A 83 29.82 11.12 26.97
CA GLN A 83 30.36 9.81 27.35
C GLN A 83 31.89 9.85 27.21
N PRO A 84 32.65 9.05 27.99
CA PRO A 84 34.10 9.10 27.89
C PRO A 84 34.52 8.46 26.56
N PRO A 85 35.45 9.10 25.84
CA PRO A 85 35.86 8.65 24.52
C PRO A 85 36.55 7.28 24.60
N TRP A 86 36.50 6.56 23.49
CA TRP A 86 37.29 5.35 23.27
C TRP A 86 38.57 5.73 22.57
N TYR A 87 39.72 5.15 22.94
CA TYR A 87 40.98 5.39 22.25
C TYR A 87 41.67 4.09 21.84
N ILE A 88 42.38 4.12 20.71
CA ILE A 88 43.18 2.98 20.25
C ILE A 88 44.45 2.87 21.09
N SER A 89 44.57 1.76 21.82
CA SER A 89 45.72 1.46 22.69
C SER A 89 46.83 0.70 21.97
N SER A 90 46.48 -0.19 21.05
CA SER A 90 47.42 -1.01 20.30
C SER A 90 46.90 -1.27 18.88
N VAL A 91 47.83 -1.27 17.92
CA VAL A 91 47.57 -1.47 16.50
C VAL A 91 48.62 -2.40 15.92
N ALA A 92 48.17 -3.51 15.34
CA ALA A 92 48.90 -4.31 14.37
C ALA A 92 48.10 -4.21 13.07
N PRO A 93 48.44 -3.25 12.17
CA PRO A 93 47.58 -2.90 11.03
C PRO A 93 47.81 -3.80 9.82
N ASN A 94 48.86 -4.62 9.82
CA ASN A 94 49.28 -5.41 8.67
C ASN A 94 48.60 -6.78 8.65
N HIS A 95 48.10 -7.15 7.48
CA HIS A 95 47.58 -8.48 7.18
C HIS A 95 48.66 -9.30 6.48
N VAL A 96 49.43 -10.07 7.24
CA VAL A 96 50.49 -10.96 6.72
C VAL A 96 49.91 -12.37 6.49
N ASP A 97 50.24 -12.98 5.35
CA ASP A 97 49.78 -14.32 4.93
C ASP A 97 48.26 -14.53 5.12
N CYS A 98 47.50 -13.47 4.84
CA CYS A 98 46.12 -13.37 5.24
C CYS A 98 45.17 -13.84 4.13
N THR A 99 44.56 -14.99 4.37
CA THR A 99 43.51 -15.60 3.53
C THR A 99 42.11 -15.00 3.71
N SER A 100 41.94 -14.02 4.62
CA SER A 100 40.63 -13.39 4.79
C SER A 100 40.28 -12.51 3.59
N ILE A 101 39.00 -12.53 3.23
CA ILE A 101 38.40 -11.70 2.19
C ILE A 101 37.30 -10.86 2.84
N ALA A 102 37.19 -9.60 2.44
CA ALA A 102 36.14 -8.71 2.96
C ALA A 102 34.75 -9.33 2.82
N MET A 103 33.91 -9.15 3.83
CA MET A 103 32.52 -9.58 3.78
C MET A 103 31.59 -8.42 4.08
N LEU A 104 30.58 -8.24 3.22
CA LEU A 104 29.59 -7.18 3.38
C LEU A 104 28.76 -7.38 4.64
N THR A 105 28.49 -6.29 5.35
CA THR A 105 27.51 -6.24 6.43
C THR A 105 26.08 -6.34 5.87
N ALA A 106 25.11 -6.69 6.73
CA ALA A 106 23.71 -6.71 6.32
C ALA A 106 23.22 -5.35 5.78
N ARG A 107 23.71 -4.24 6.33
CA ARG A 107 23.38 -2.89 5.85
C ARG A 107 23.93 -2.62 4.44
N GLN A 108 25.17 -3.02 4.19
CA GLN A 108 25.78 -2.85 2.86
C GLN A 108 25.09 -3.74 1.81
N ILE A 109 24.76 -4.98 2.16
CA ILE A 109 24.00 -5.88 1.28
C ILE A 109 22.63 -5.27 0.94
N ALA A 110 21.95 -4.67 1.93
CA ALA A 110 20.64 -4.04 1.74
C ALA A 110 20.66 -2.86 0.76
N GLN A 111 21.82 -2.22 0.58
CA GLN A 111 22.01 -1.07 -0.32
C GLN A 111 22.43 -1.49 -1.74
N LEU A 112 22.69 -2.78 -1.99
CA LEU A 112 23.07 -3.24 -3.32
C LEU A 112 21.89 -3.08 -4.30
N PRO A 113 22.13 -2.58 -5.53
CA PRO A 113 21.07 -2.35 -6.52
C PRO A 113 20.21 -3.58 -6.81
N SER A 114 20.82 -4.78 -6.83
CA SER A 114 20.10 -6.04 -7.04
C SER A 114 19.15 -6.36 -5.89
N VAL A 115 19.56 -6.11 -4.65
CA VAL A 115 18.71 -6.33 -3.46
C VAL A 115 17.58 -5.31 -3.41
N VAL A 116 17.89 -4.04 -3.65
CA VAL A 116 16.88 -2.97 -3.70
C VAL A 116 15.84 -3.29 -4.77
N SER A 117 16.27 -3.61 -5.99
CA SER A 117 15.36 -3.90 -7.11
C SER A 117 14.53 -5.16 -6.85
N ALA A 118 15.13 -6.24 -6.34
CA ALA A 118 14.40 -7.46 -6.03
C ALA A 118 13.38 -7.28 -4.90
N VAL A 119 13.73 -6.51 -3.86
CA VAL A 119 12.81 -6.21 -2.74
C VAL A 119 11.71 -5.22 -3.15
N GLN A 120 12.02 -4.27 -4.04
CA GLN A 120 11.03 -3.38 -4.64
C GLN A 120 10.01 -4.14 -5.51
N ALA A 121 10.49 -5.09 -6.33
CA ALA A 121 9.63 -5.90 -7.18
C ALA A 121 8.80 -6.90 -6.38
N ASN A 122 9.37 -7.51 -5.33
CA ASN A 122 8.67 -8.46 -4.48
C ASN A 122 9.23 -8.42 -3.05
N ARG A 123 8.51 -7.76 -2.13
CA ARG A 123 8.91 -7.67 -0.71
C ARG A 123 8.97 -9.02 0.00
N ARG A 124 8.32 -10.05 -0.54
CA ARG A 124 8.32 -11.43 -0.01
C ARG A 124 9.46 -12.28 -0.56
N VAL A 125 10.28 -11.77 -1.49
CA VAL A 125 11.43 -12.47 -2.08
C VAL A 125 12.23 -13.28 -1.06
N GLU A 126 12.51 -14.54 -1.36
CA GLU A 126 13.23 -15.39 -0.42
C GLU A 126 14.68 -14.93 -0.23
N ALA A 127 15.18 -15.04 1.00
CA ALA A 127 16.56 -14.67 1.30
C ALA A 127 17.58 -15.58 0.57
N SER A 128 17.21 -16.84 0.31
CA SER A 128 17.97 -17.80 -0.51
C SER A 128 18.16 -17.29 -1.94
N PHE A 129 17.08 -16.81 -2.57
CA PHE A 129 17.12 -16.23 -3.90
C PHE A 129 17.98 -14.96 -3.96
N LEU A 130 17.81 -14.05 -2.99
CA LEU A 130 18.66 -12.86 -2.87
C LEU A 130 20.14 -13.23 -2.69
N GLN A 131 20.43 -14.29 -1.95
CA GLN A 131 21.80 -14.77 -1.76
C GLN A 131 22.41 -15.16 -3.12
N THR A 132 21.75 -16.02 -3.89
CA THR A 132 22.21 -16.46 -5.22
C THR A 132 22.41 -15.27 -6.16
N GLN A 133 21.44 -14.36 -6.21
CA GLN A 133 21.50 -13.18 -7.08
C GLN A 133 22.66 -12.24 -6.71
N VAL A 134 22.88 -11.99 -5.42
CA VAL A 134 23.98 -11.13 -4.97
C VAL A 134 25.34 -11.77 -5.24
N GLN A 135 25.47 -13.09 -5.06
CA GLN A 135 26.70 -13.82 -5.35
C GLN A 135 27.04 -13.75 -6.85
N ALA A 136 26.05 -13.91 -7.72
CA ALA A 136 26.24 -13.86 -9.17
C ALA A 136 26.61 -12.46 -9.69
N LEU A 137 25.95 -11.42 -9.19
CA LEU A 137 26.09 -10.05 -9.73
C LEU A 137 27.22 -9.22 -9.11
N HIS A 138 27.57 -9.47 -7.84
CA HIS A 138 28.52 -8.62 -7.10
C HIS A 138 29.82 -9.34 -6.73
N ALA A 139 30.01 -10.58 -7.19
CA ALA A 139 31.17 -11.43 -6.88
C ALA A 139 31.47 -11.52 -5.36
N VAL A 140 30.44 -11.42 -4.51
CA VAL A 140 30.55 -11.49 -3.05
C VAL A 140 30.32 -12.92 -2.59
N ASN A 141 31.17 -13.46 -1.70
CA ASN A 141 30.89 -14.75 -1.08
C ASN A 141 29.90 -14.61 0.08
N LEU A 142 28.70 -15.19 -0.06
CA LEU A 142 27.65 -15.20 0.96
C LEU A 142 27.37 -16.61 1.52
N ASN A 143 28.22 -17.59 1.24
CA ASN A 143 28.04 -18.97 1.73
C ASN A 143 28.02 -18.99 3.25
N GLY A 144 27.03 -19.69 3.83
CA GLY A 144 26.82 -19.76 5.29
C GLY A 144 26.32 -18.45 5.94
N ARG A 145 25.99 -17.41 5.14
CA ARG A 145 25.55 -16.09 5.65
C ARG A 145 24.06 -15.82 5.50
N SER A 146 23.23 -16.85 5.44
CA SER A 146 21.77 -16.72 5.24
C SER A 146 21.11 -15.80 6.27
N ARG A 147 21.55 -15.82 7.54
CA ARG A 147 21.08 -14.87 8.57
C ARG A 147 21.40 -13.41 8.24
N THR A 148 22.55 -13.14 7.63
CA THR A 148 22.95 -11.78 7.21
C THR A 148 22.09 -11.31 6.04
N VAL A 149 21.87 -12.18 5.04
CA VAL A 149 21.03 -11.87 3.88
C VAL A 149 19.58 -11.61 4.30
N TYR A 150 19.06 -12.42 5.22
CA TYR A 150 17.74 -12.19 5.81
C TYR A 150 17.64 -10.82 6.50
N ARG A 151 18.63 -10.44 7.31
CA ARG A 151 18.68 -9.09 7.93
C ARG A 151 18.84 -7.97 6.89
N ALA A 152 19.57 -8.22 5.81
CA ALA A 152 19.72 -7.27 4.72
C ALA A 152 18.37 -7.01 4.02
N LYS A 153 17.61 -8.08 3.73
CA LYS A 153 16.22 -7.98 3.26
C LYS A 153 15.36 -7.14 4.21
N GLN A 154 15.42 -7.40 5.52
CA GLN A 154 14.67 -6.61 6.51
C GLN A 154 15.04 -5.12 6.47
N HIS A 155 16.33 -4.80 6.36
CA HIS A 155 16.79 -3.42 6.23
C HIS A 155 16.31 -2.76 4.92
N ALA A 156 16.35 -3.48 3.80
CA ALA A 156 15.85 -2.99 2.51
C ALA A 156 14.33 -2.74 2.57
N CYS A 157 13.55 -3.66 3.14
CA CYS A 157 12.11 -3.46 3.34
C CYS A 157 11.83 -2.23 4.22
N ALA A 158 12.53 -2.08 5.35
CA ALA A 158 12.35 -0.94 6.25
C ALA A 158 12.72 0.40 5.58
N ALA A 159 13.73 0.41 4.71
CA ALA A 159 14.08 1.59 3.94
C ALA A 159 12.95 1.98 2.96
N LEU A 160 12.35 1.00 2.27
CA LEU A 160 11.19 1.26 1.41
C LEU A 160 9.97 1.75 2.20
N ASP A 161 9.71 1.19 3.38
CA ASP A 161 8.62 1.65 4.23
C ASP A 161 8.80 3.13 4.63
N ASN A 162 10.03 3.55 4.94
CA ASN A 162 10.32 4.94 5.27
C ASN A 162 10.13 5.87 4.07
N VAL A 163 10.49 5.42 2.86
CA VAL A 163 10.24 6.16 1.62
C VAL A 163 8.73 6.32 1.41
N GLU A 164 7.96 5.23 1.51
CA GLU A 164 6.50 5.28 1.39
C GLU A 164 5.86 6.19 2.44
N LEU A 165 6.25 6.07 3.71
CA LEU A 165 5.79 6.96 4.78
C LEU A 165 6.08 8.42 4.46
N SER A 166 7.30 8.70 3.98
CA SER A 166 7.67 10.06 3.59
C SER A 166 6.92 10.57 2.36
N SER A 167 6.30 9.70 1.56
CA SER A 167 5.54 10.09 0.38
C SER A 167 4.18 10.72 0.72
N TYR A 168 3.59 10.35 1.87
CA TYR A 168 2.30 10.89 2.32
C TYR A 168 2.34 12.41 2.52
N LYS A 169 3.51 12.98 2.83
CA LYS A 169 3.67 14.44 2.96
C LYS A 169 3.42 15.20 1.67
N TRP A 170 3.54 14.53 0.51
CA TRP A 170 3.32 15.12 -0.80
C TRP A 170 1.87 15.03 -1.26
N LEU A 171 1.00 14.34 -0.52
CA LEU A 171 -0.39 14.10 -0.94
C LEU A 171 -1.15 15.40 -1.20
N SER A 172 -1.05 16.38 -0.31
CA SER A 172 -1.72 17.68 -0.50
C SER A 172 -1.21 18.40 -1.75
N SER A 173 0.11 18.53 -1.92
CA SER A 173 0.70 19.15 -3.12
C SER A 173 0.37 18.39 -4.41
N PHE A 174 0.27 17.07 -4.33
CA PHE A 174 -0.13 16.24 -5.45
C PHE A 174 -1.58 16.51 -5.87
N LEU A 175 -2.51 16.55 -4.90
CA LEU A 175 -3.92 16.83 -5.16
C LEU A 175 -4.12 18.25 -5.72
N GLU A 176 -3.43 19.25 -5.16
CA GLU A 176 -3.44 20.62 -5.65
C GLU A 176 -2.92 20.71 -7.09
N THR A 177 -1.80 20.05 -7.40
CA THR A 177 -1.24 20.01 -8.75
C THR A 177 -2.17 19.30 -9.72
N LEU A 178 -2.79 18.19 -9.29
CA LEU A 178 -3.74 17.44 -10.10
C LEU A 178 -4.94 18.31 -10.48
N VAL A 179 -5.51 19.06 -9.53
CA VAL A 179 -6.61 19.98 -9.80
C VAL A 179 -6.19 21.13 -10.70
N SER A 180 -5.02 21.72 -10.46
CA SER A 180 -4.47 22.81 -11.28
C SER A 180 -4.30 22.39 -12.76
N LEU A 181 -3.82 21.17 -13.00
CA LEU A 181 -3.63 20.63 -14.34
C LEU A 181 -4.93 20.12 -15.01
N ASN A 182 -6.01 19.95 -14.25
CA ASN A 182 -7.29 19.45 -14.76
C ASN A 182 -8.43 20.41 -14.39
N PRO A 183 -8.57 21.56 -15.07
CA PRO A 183 -9.57 22.57 -14.77
C PRO A 183 -10.98 21.98 -14.64
N GLY A 184 -11.72 22.43 -13.63
CA GLY A 184 -13.05 21.92 -13.27
C GLY A 184 -13.03 20.69 -12.35
N SER A 185 -11.87 20.08 -12.11
CA SER A 185 -11.73 19.05 -11.09
C SER A 185 -11.68 19.66 -9.70
N ALA A 186 -12.02 18.88 -8.68
CA ALA A 186 -11.94 19.29 -7.29
C ALA A 186 -11.26 18.20 -6.46
N SER A 187 -10.61 18.61 -5.38
CA SER A 187 -10.05 17.69 -4.39
C SER A 187 -10.30 18.19 -2.99
N LYS A 188 -10.47 17.26 -2.05
CA LYS A 188 -10.58 17.57 -0.62
C LYS A 188 -9.70 16.61 0.16
N CYS A 189 -8.91 17.11 1.10
CA CYS A 189 -8.05 16.30 1.95
C CYS A 189 -8.20 16.79 3.38
N GLU A 190 -8.39 15.84 4.31
CA GLU A 190 -8.55 16.13 5.73
C GLU A 190 -7.57 15.28 6.54
N SER A 191 -7.07 15.91 7.61
CA SER A 191 -6.22 15.27 8.62
C SER A 191 -6.98 15.14 9.92
N ASP A 192 -6.61 14.15 10.73
CA ASP A 192 -7.14 14.00 12.09
C ASP A 192 -6.59 15.07 13.04
N SER A 193 -7.02 15.02 14.31
CA SER A 193 -6.57 15.95 15.35
C SER A 193 -5.07 15.92 15.65
N GLU A 194 -4.37 14.86 15.23
CA GLU A 194 -2.92 14.70 15.37
C GLU A 194 -2.18 15.13 14.10
N GLY A 195 -2.88 15.66 13.10
CA GLY A 195 -2.30 16.07 11.81
C GLY A 195 -1.96 14.90 10.88
N ARG A 196 -2.45 13.69 11.17
CA ARG A 196 -2.24 12.51 10.30
C ARG A 196 -3.30 12.48 9.21
N PHE A 197 -2.94 11.91 8.06
CA PHE A 197 -3.89 11.69 6.97
C PHE A 197 -5.12 10.91 7.45
N GLN A 198 -6.31 11.47 7.25
CA GLN A 198 -7.57 10.82 7.59
C GLN A 198 -8.32 10.38 6.33
N ARG A 199 -8.58 11.31 5.42
CA ARG A 199 -9.32 11.04 4.18
C ARG A 199 -8.98 12.02 3.07
N CYS A 200 -9.08 11.58 1.83
CA CYS A 200 -9.07 12.47 0.66
C CYS A 200 -10.04 12.02 -0.41
N ALA A 201 -10.45 12.95 -1.26
CA ALA A 201 -11.32 12.71 -2.40
C ALA A 201 -10.86 13.53 -3.61
N ILE A 202 -11.14 12.99 -4.80
CA ILE A 202 -10.96 13.63 -6.10
C ILE A 202 -12.27 13.52 -6.86
N VAL A 203 -12.73 14.64 -7.43
CA VAL A 203 -13.85 14.73 -8.36
C VAL A 203 -13.30 15.17 -9.70
N PHE A 204 -13.54 14.38 -10.75
CA PHE A 204 -12.97 14.62 -12.08
C PHE A 204 -13.86 15.59 -12.87
N GLY A 205 -13.36 16.80 -13.14
CA GLY A 205 -14.14 17.86 -13.77
C GLY A 205 -14.67 17.51 -15.16
N ALA A 206 -13.87 16.80 -15.96
CA ALA A 206 -14.29 16.30 -17.26
C ALA A 206 -15.51 15.36 -17.16
N SER A 207 -15.53 14.48 -16.15
CA SER A 207 -16.64 13.57 -15.90
C SER A 207 -17.89 14.31 -15.42
N VAL A 208 -17.73 15.34 -14.58
CA VAL A 208 -18.83 16.22 -14.15
C VAL A 208 -19.45 16.92 -15.36
N ALA A 209 -18.63 17.52 -16.23
CA ALA A 209 -19.10 18.19 -17.44
C ALA A 209 -19.83 17.23 -18.41
N ALA A 210 -19.33 15.99 -18.52
CA ALA A 210 -19.93 14.96 -19.37
C ALA A 210 -21.20 14.32 -18.78
N GLN A 211 -21.49 14.52 -17.49
CA GLN A 211 -22.58 13.83 -16.80
C GLN A 211 -23.96 14.08 -17.42
N ALA A 212 -24.16 15.26 -18.02
CA ALA A 212 -25.40 15.58 -18.72
C ALA A 212 -25.69 14.61 -19.89
N GLY A 213 -24.65 14.06 -20.54
CA GLY A 213 -24.76 13.07 -21.62
C GLY A 213 -24.67 11.61 -21.16
N MET A 214 -24.40 11.35 -19.88
CA MET A 214 -24.37 10.00 -19.31
C MET A 214 -25.79 9.44 -19.08
N GLN A 215 -25.88 8.12 -18.95
CA GLN A 215 -27.05 7.44 -18.43
C GLN A 215 -27.43 8.04 -17.07
N LYS A 216 -28.74 8.27 -16.86
CA LYS A 216 -29.28 8.90 -15.65
C LYS A 216 -29.36 7.93 -14.48
N VAL A 217 -28.26 7.22 -14.22
CA VAL A 217 -28.06 6.28 -13.11
C VAL A 217 -26.59 6.39 -12.69
N LEU A 218 -26.35 6.38 -11.38
CA LEU A 218 -25.02 6.34 -10.79
C LEU A 218 -24.75 4.99 -10.15
N GLY A 219 -23.48 4.62 -10.06
CA GLY A 219 -23.00 3.46 -9.34
C GLY A 219 -22.03 3.90 -8.25
N PHE A 220 -22.19 3.33 -7.07
CA PHE A 220 -21.32 3.57 -5.95
C PHE A 220 -20.91 2.24 -5.32
N ASP A 221 -19.67 2.15 -4.90
CA ASP A 221 -19.14 0.97 -4.22
C ASP A 221 -17.91 1.37 -3.39
N GLY A 222 -17.65 0.59 -2.35
CA GLY A 222 -16.48 0.72 -1.50
C GLY A 222 -15.68 -0.58 -1.47
N ALA A 223 -14.38 -0.51 -1.75
CA ALA A 223 -13.50 -1.66 -1.64
C ALA A 223 -12.44 -1.46 -0.57
N HIS A 224 -12.09 -2.53 0.14
CA HIS A 224 -10.98 -2.50 1.08
C HIS A 224 -9.67 -2.12 0.39
N PHE A 225 -9.04 -1.07 0.89
CA PHE A 225 -7.74 -0.61 0.45
C PHE A 225 -6.74 -0.85 1.58
N LYS A 226 -6.03 -1.97 1.51
CA LYS A 226 -5.11 -2.42 2.55
C LYS A 226 -3.68 -2.45 2.00
N ASN A 227 -2.82 -1.65 2.59
CA ASN A 227 -1.37 -1.78 2.48
C ASN A 227 -0.77 -1.75 3.89
N LYS A 228 0.57 -1.77 3.99
CA LYS A 228 1.25 -1.82 5.30
C LYS A 228 1.03 -0.55 6.14
N LEU A 229 0.89 0.60 5.50
CA LEU A 229 0.85 1.92 6.13
C LEU A 229 -0.56 2.48 6.28
N TYR A 230 -1.52 1.94 5.52
CA TYR A 230 -2.89 2.39 5.50
C TYR A 230 -3.84 1.21 5.27
N SER A 231 -4.88 1.14 6.10
CA SER A 231 -5.96 0.17 5.99
C SER A 231 -7.28 0.89 6.08
N GLY A 232 -7.83 1.26 4.92
CA GLY A 232 -9.10 1.95 4.83
C GLY A 232 -9.97 1.40 3.71
N ILE A 233 -10.88 2.24 3.22
CA ILE A 233 -11.79 1.96 2.12
C ILE A 233 -11.51 2.94 0.99
N HIS A 234 -11.47 2.41 -0.22
CA HIS A 234 -11.46 3.17 -1.43
C HIS A 234 -12.89 3.24 -1.96
N LEU A 235 -13.46 4.45 -2.00
CA LEU A 235 -14.81 4.69 -2.50
C LEU A 235 -14.74 5.15 -3.96
N VAL A 236 -15.67 4.68 -4.78
CA VAL A 236 -15.73 5.08 -6.19
C VAL A 236 -17.17 5.41 -6.58
N LEU A 237 -17.33 6.54 -7.26
CA LEU A 237 -18.58 6.96 -7.89
C LEU A 237 -18.42 6.90 -9.41
N VAL A 238 -19.33 6.19 -10.08
CA VAL A 238 -19.25 5.86 -11.51
C VAL A 238 -20.58 6.20 -12.20
N GLY A 239 -20.50 6.73 -13.41
CA GLY A 239 -21.62 6.78 -14.36
C GLY A 239 -21.34 5.89 -15.58
N ARG A 240 -22.25 5.85 -16.54
CA ARG A 240 -21.97 5.26 -17.88
C ARG A 240 -22.30 6.22 -18.99
N ASP A 241 -21.45 6.23 -20.02
CA ASP A 241 -21.70 6.99 -21.23
C ASP A 241 -22.76 6.29 -22.13
N GLY A 242 -23.08 6.91 -23.27
CA GLY A 242 -24.01 6.35 -24.26
C GLY A 242 -23.51 5.05 -24.91
N ASN A 243 -22.21 4.76 -24.83
CA ASN A 243 -21.56 3.56 -25.37
C ASN A 243 -21.45 2.44 -24.32
N LEU A 244 -22.10 2.59 -23.16
CA LEU A 244 -22.07 1.65 -22.04
C LEU A 244 -20.70 1.53 -21.35
N ASN A 245 -19.76 2.43 -21.62
CA ASN A 245 -18.48 2.48 -20.91
C ASN A 245 -18.66 3.10 -19.54
N ASN A 246 -17.95 2.56 -18.56
CA ASN A 246 -17.88 3.18 -17.25
C ASN A 246 -17.11 4.49 -17.32
N VAL A 247 -17.64 5.52 -16.68
CA VAL A 247 -16.97 6.80 -16.50
C VAL A 247 -16.83 7.07 -15.02
N ARG A 248 -15.59 7.09 -14.54
CA ARG A 248 -15.30 7.42 -13.14
C ARG A 248 -15.54 8.90 -12.90
N ILE A 249 -16.46 9.22 -12.00
CA ILE A 249 -16.84 10.59 -11.67
C ILE A 249 -16.01 11.11 -10.50
N ALA A 250 -15.88 10.28 -9.46
CA ALA A 250 -15.12 10.65 -8.27
C ALA A 250 -14.57 9.42 -7.56
N CYS A 251 -13.59 9.63 -6.69
CA CYS A 251 -13.14 8.63 -5.74
C CYS A 251 -12.64 9.23 -4.44
N ALA A 252 -12.55 8.39 -3.42
CA ALA A 252 -12.00 8.75 -2.13
C ALA A 252 -11.20 7.63 -1.49
N LEU A 253 -10.27 8.01 -0.62
CA LEU A 253 -9.70 7.16 0.41
C LEU A 253 -10.25 7.62 1.74
N VAL A 254 -10.92 6.72 2.47
CA VAL A 254 -11.53 6.99 3.77
C VAL A 254 -11.18 5.90 4.79
N PRO A 255 -11.19 6.18 6.10
CA PRO A 255 -10.83 5.18 7.11
C PRO A 255 -11.80 3.99 7.16
N SER A 256 -13.09 4.26 6.92
CA SER A 256 -14.15 3.25 6.95
C SER A 256 -15.34 3.67 6.10
N GLU A 257 -16.22 2.72 5.79
CA GLU A 257 -17.49 2.97 5.11
C GLU A 257 -18.58 3.32 6.15
N SER A 258 -18.33 4.41 6.89
CA SER A 258 -19.26 4.94 7.89
C SER A 258 -20.22 5.97 7.27
N GLU A 259 -21.32 6.26 7.96
CA GLU A 259 -22.23 7.35 7.55
C GLU A 259 -21.48 8.67 7.39
N GLU A 260 -20.59 8.98 8.33
CA GLU A 260 -19.81 10.22 8.33
C GLU A 260 -18.94 10.34 7.07
N HIS A 261 -18.17 9.31 6.74
CA HIS A 261 -17.25 9.35 5.61
C HIS A 261 -17.96 9.26 4.26
N CYS A 262 -19.02 8.45 4.14
CA CYS A 262 -19.84 8.41 2.94
C CYS A 262 -20.57 9.74 2.72
N SER A 263 -21.16 10.33 3.76
CA SER A 263 -21.82 11.64 3.66
C SER A 263 -20.84 12.73 3.26
N TRP A 264 -19.63 12.73 3.84
CA TRP A 264 -18.57 13.65 3.48
C TRP A 264 -18.18 13.53 2.00
N PHE A 265 -18.04 12.30 1.49
CA PHE A 265 -17.70 12.07 0.09
C PHE A 265 -18.82 12.54 -0.86
N PHE A 266 -20.08 12.20 -0.56
CA PHE A 266 -21.22 12.63 -1.36
C PHE A 266 -21.42 14.14 -1.36
N ARG A 267 -21.25 14.81 -0.20
CA ARG A 267 -21.26 16.29 -0.16
C ARG A 267 -20.14 16.88 -1.01
N THR A 268 -18.93 16.33 -0.93
CA THR A 268 -17.80 16.78 -1.76
C THR A 268 -18.14 16.65 -3.26
N CYS A 269 -18.79 15.55 -3.67
CA CYS A 269 -19.25 15.37 -5.04
C CYS A 269 -20.30 16.42 -5.46
N MET A 270 -21.33 16.63 -4.62
CA MET A 270 -22.40 17.60 -4.91
C MET A 270 -21.90 19.04 -4.94
N GLU A 271 -21.04 19.44 -4.00
CA GLU A 271 -20.37 20.75 -3.97
C GLU A 271 -19.52 20.99 -5.22
N SER A 272 -18.99 19.92 -5.82
CA SER A 272 -18.20 19.96 -7.05
C SER A 272 -19.04 19.85 -8.34
N GLY A 273 -20.38 19.92 -8.23
CA GLY A 273 -21.29 19.94 -9.38
C GLY A 273 -21.79 18.57 -9.86
N VAL A 274 -21.51 17.47 -9.15
CA VAL A 274 -22.05 16.15 -9.50
C VAL A 274 -23.57 16.13 -9.24
N VAL A 275 -24.34 15.80 -10.26
CA VAL A 275 -25.81 15.67 -10.16
C VAL A 275 -26.17 14.32 -9.55
N MET A 276 -26.55 14.32 -8.28
CA MET A 276 -26.88 13.09 -7.52
C MET A 276 -28.39 12.87 -7.32
N THR A 277 -29.23 13.64 -8.02
CA THR A 277 -30.71 13.50 -7.98
C THR A 277 -31.23 12.30 -8.79
N VAL A 278 -30.35 11.61 -9.50
CA VAL A 278 -30.64 10.37 -10.23
C VAL A 278 -30.49 9.13 -9.33
N PRO A 279 -31.12 7.99 -9.67
CA PRO A 279 -30.95 6.76 -8.91
C PRO A 279 -29.48 6.34 -8.81
N MET A 280 -29.05 5.96 -7.61
CA MET A 280 -27.71 5.45 -7.35
C MET A 280 -27.79 3.98 -6.95
N LEU A 281 -27.11 3.10 -7.68
CA LEU A 281 -26.98 1.69 -7.34
C LEU A 281 -25.75 1.47 -6.46
N SER A 282 -25.94 0.83 -5.31
CA SER A 282 -24.88 0.46 -4.37
C SER A 282 -25.17 -0.90 -3.74
N ASP A 283 -24.22 -1.43 -2.97
CA ASP A 283 -24.49 -2.46 -1.98
C ASP A 283 -25.47 -1.98 -0.86
N ARG A 284 -25.58 -2.76 0.23
CA ARG A 284 -26.42 -2.45 1.39
C ARG A 284 -25.61 -2.08 2.64
N GLY A 285 -24.42 -1.50 2.48
CA GLY A 285 -23.57 -1.07 3.59
C GLY A 285 -24.31 -0.10 4.53
N PRO A 286 -24.33 -0.32 5.87
CA PRO A 286 -25.07 0.52 6.80
C PRO A 286 -24.71 2.00 6.73
N GLY A 287 -23.41 2.32 6.54
CA GLY A 287 -22.94 3.69 6.40
C GLY A 287 -23.47 4.37 5.13
N ILE A 288 -23.54 3.63 4.02
CA ILE A 288 -24.05 4.13 2.74
C ILE A 288 -25.55 4.38 2.82
N VAL A 289 -26.30 3.43 3.38
CA VAL A 289 -27.76 3.56 3.55
C VAL A 289 -28.09 4.78 4.42
N ALA A 290 -27.36 4.98 5.51
CA ALA A 290 -27.55 6.13 6.39
C ALA A 290 -27.17 7.46 5.70
N ALA A 291 -26.02 7.52 5.02
CA ALA A 291 -25.59 8.70 4.27
C ALA A 291 -26.55 9.07 3.13
N ALA A 292 -27.04 8.08 2.39
CA ALA A 292 -28.00 8.31 1.33
C ALA A 292 -29.34 8.83 1.88
N ARG A 293 -29.79 8.31 3.02
CA ARG A 293 -30.99 8.80 3.71
C ARG A 293 -30.83 10.25 4.16
N SER A 294 -29.72 10.59 4.81
CA SER A 294 -29.49 11.94 5.34
C SER A 294 -29.34 13.00 4.25
N LEU A 295 -28.86 12.61 3.06
CA LEU A 295 -28.67 13.49 1.91
C LEU A 295 -29.80 13.43 0.87
N GLY A 296 -30.84 12.62 1.09
CA GLY A 296 -31.94 12.45 0.13
C GLY A 296 -31.56 11.78 -1.19
N ILE A 297 -30.47 10.99 -1.21
CA ILE A 297 -30.02 10.26 -2.39
C ILE A 297 -30.94 9.07 -2.65
N GLN A 298 -31.38 8.91 -3.90
CA GLN A 298 -32.23 7.80 -4.34
C GLN A 298 -31.42 6.50 -4.46
N LEU A 299 -31.13 5.88 -3.31
CA LEU A 299 -30.36 4.64 -3.27
C LEU A 299 -31.18 3.43 -3.73
N ARG A 300 -30.57 2.64 -4.61
CA ARG A 300 -31.00 1.32 -5.06
C ARG A 300 -29.98 0.27 -4.65
N TYR A 301 -30.46 -0.90 -4.25
CA TYR A 301 -29.64 -2.00 -3.80
C TYR A 301 -29.26 -2.91 -4.97
N CYS A 302 -27.99 -3.27 -5.01
CA CYS A 302 -27.43 -4.24 -5.92
C CYS A 302 -28.08 -5.62 -5.71
N THR A 303 -28.69 -6.14 -6.76
CA THR A 303 -29.39 -7.43 -6.73
C THR A 303 -28.45 -8.57 -6.33
N LEU A 304 -27.20 -8.55 -6.83
CA LEU A 304 -26.21 -9.57 -6.51
C LEU A 304 -25.84 -9.55 -5.02
N HIS A 305 -25.76 -8.38 -4.40
CA HIS A 305 -25.53 -8.26 -2.96
C HIS A 305 -26.73 -8.74 -2.15
N ILE A 306 -27.97 -8.50 -2.62
CA ILE A 306 -29.15 -9.08 -1.97
C ILE A 306 -29.11 -10.61 -2.05
N ILE A 307 -28.82 -11.18 -3.22
CA ILE A 307 -28.66 -12.63 -3.41
C ILE A 307 -27.61 -13.17 -2.44
N ARG A 308 -26.39 -12.58 -2.42
CA ARG A 308 -25.30 -12.99 -1.50
C ARG A 308 -25.75 -12.96 -0.03
N ASN A 309 -26.49 -11.93 0.39
CA ASN A 309 -27.01 -11.82 1.75
C ASN A 309 -28.04 -12.91 2.08
N ILE A 310 -28.94 -13.22 1.15
CA ILE A 310 -29.92 -14.31 1.32
C ILE A 310 -29.20 -15.66 1.39
N THR A 311 -28.26 -15.93 0.49
CA THR A 311 -27.47 -17.17 0.47
C THR A 311 -26.69 -17.35 1.78
N SER A 312 -26.10 -16.27 2.31
CA SER A 312 -25.38 -16.33 3.59
C SER A 312 -26.31 -16.55 4.79
N LYS A 313 -27.51 -15.94 4.77
CA LYS A 313 -28.46 -16.02 5.90
C LYS A 313 -29.25 -17.34 5.90
N PHE A 314 -29.52 -17.90 4.73
CA PHE A 314 -30.34 -19.10 4.54
C PHE A 314 -29.64 -20.14 3.66
N PRO A 315 -28.42 -20.61 4.01
CA PRO A 315 -27.58 -21.42 3.13
C PRO A 315 -28.20 -22.78 2.75
N MET A 316 -29.08 -23.30 3.60
CA MET A 316 -29.78 -24.58 3.33
C MET A 316 -31.04 -24.41 2.47
N LEU A 317 -31.64 -23.22 2.44
CA LEU A 317 -32.93 -22.94 1.80
C LEU A 317 -32.78 -22.20 0.47
N PHE A 318 -31.74 -21.36 0.33
CA PHE A 318 -31.50 -20.55 -0.85
C PHE A 318 -30.11 -20.83 -1.42
N ARG A 319 -30.08 -21.42 -2.62
CA ARG A 319 -28.87 -21.92 -3.31
C ARG A 319 -28.82 -21.36 -4.73
N GLN A 320 -27.73 -21.66 -5.43
CA GLN A 320 -27.47 -21.20 -6.80
C GLN A 320 -28.63 -21.45 -7.77
N GLU A 321 -29.31 -22.59 -7.65
CA GLU A 321 -30.46 -22.96 -8.49
C GLU A 321 -31.67 -22.02 -8.35
N HIS A 322 -31.79 -21.33 -7.21
CA HIS A 322 -32.87 -20.38 -6.92
C HIS A 322 -32.57 -18.95 -7.39
N HIS A 323 -31.34 -18.66 -7.85
CA HIS A 323 -30.94 -17.31 -8.22
C HIS A 323 -31.79 -16.76 -9.38
N ASN A 324 -32.18 -17.60 -10.34
CA ASN A 324 -33.02 -17.17 -11.47
C ASN A 324 -34.41 -16.70 -11.02
N LEU A 325 -35.02 -17.37 -10.02
CA LEU A 325 -36.28 -16.91 -9.42
C LEU A 325 -36.13 -15.49 -8.86
N PHE A 326 -35.00 -15.20 -8.22
CA PHE A 326 -34.74 -13.87 -7.67
C PHE A 326 -34.54 -12.81 -8.77
N TRP A 327 -33.87 -13.15 -9.87
CA TRP A 327 -33.73 -12.28 -11.03
C TRP A 327 -35.07 -11.97 -11.71
N ASP A 328 -35.98 -12.93 -11.75
CA ASP A 328 -37.34 -12.75 -12.29
C ASP A 328 -38.16 -11.80 -11.39
N ILE A 329 -38.08 -11.97 -10.07
CA ILE A 329 -38.72 -11.06 -9.09
C ILE A 329 -38.17 -9.64 -9.26
N GLN A 330 -36.85 -9.49 -9.32
CA GLN A 330 -36.20 -8.19 -9.47
C GLN A 330 -36.57 -7.51 -10.79
N GLY A 331 -36.62 -8.29 -11.87
CA GLY A 331 -36.95 -7.84 -13.21
C GLY A 331 -38.44 -7.65 -13.47
N ALA A 332 -39.31 -7.92 -12.49
CA ALA A 332 -40.75 -7.78 -12.65
C ALA A 332 -41.12 -6.37 -13.15
N LEU A 333 -41.98 -6.34 -14.17
CA LEU A 333 -42.47 -5.10 -14.80
C LEU A 333 -43.83 -4.63 -14.24
N GLN A 334 -44.45 -5.42 -13.36
CA GLN A 334 -45.74 -5.13 -12.75
C GLN A 334 -45.75 -5.63 -11.30
N ALA A 335 -46.52 -4.97 -10.43
CA ALA A 335 -46.67 -5.37 -9.03
C ALA A 335 -47.20 -6.80 -8.89
N SER A 336 -48.19 -7.20 -9.69
CA SER A 336 -48.74 -8.55 -9.70
C SER A 336 -47.72 -9.64 -10.04
N LYS A 337 -46.76 -9.35 -10.94
CA LYS A 337 -45.66 -10.26 -11.27
C LYS A 337 -44.64 -10.36 -10.14
N TYR A 338 -44.36 -9.26 -9.46
CA TYR A 338 -43.53 -9.25 -8.26
C TYR A 338 -44.14 -10.11 -7.14
N GLU A 339 -45.43 -9.91 -6.84
CA GLU A 339 -46.16 -10.66 -5.81
C GLU A 339 -46.21 -12.16 -6.14
N SER A 340 -46.51 -12.51 -7.40
CA SER A 340 -46.50 -13.91 -7.87
C SER A 340 -45.11 -14.53 -7.73
N GLY A 341 -44.06 -13.79 -8.09
CA GLY A 341 -42.67 -14.25 -7.96
C GLY A 341 -42.27 -14.49 -6.50
N LEU A 342 -42.65 -13.60 -5.58
CA LEU A 342 -42.45 -13.81 -4.14
C LEU A 342 -43.15 -15.07 -3.63
N ALA A 343 -44.38 -15.34 -4.08
CA ALA A 343 -45.11 -16.55 -3.70
C ALA A 343 -44.40 -17.81 -4.20
N VAL A 344 -43.92 -17.82 -5.46
CA VAL A 344 -43.12 -18.92 -6.02
C VAL A 344 -41.82 -19.12 -5.24
N LEU A 345 -41.13 -18.04 -4.87
CA LEU A 345 -39.93 -18.11 -4.02
C LEU A 345 -40.23 -18.71 -2.64
N GLY A 346 -41.38 -18.37 -2.05
CA GLY A 346 -41.82 -18.93 -0.77
C GLY A 346 -42.11 -20.43 -0.85
N ILE A 347 -42.69 -20.91 -1.96
CA ILE A 347 -42.92 -22.34 -2.21
C ILE A 347 -41.57 -23.07 -2.37
N ALA A 348 -40.64 -22.50 -3.14
CA ALA A 348 -39.37 -23.14 -3.44
C ALA A 348 -38.37 -23.11 -2.27
N CYS A 349 -38.29 -21.99 -1.55
CA CYS A 349 -37.26 -21.74 -0.54
C CYS A 349 -37.79 -21.59 0.89
N GLY A 350 -39.12 -21.69 1.08
CA GLY A 350 -39.77 -21.56 2.39
C GLY A 350 -40.16 -20.13 2.77
N ALA A 351 -41.15 -20.02 3.66
CA ALA A 351 -41.75 -18.76 4.09
C ALA A 351 -40.74 -17.76 4.72
N GLN A 352 -39.69 -18.26 5.39
CA GLN A 352 -38.67 -17.39 6.00
C GLN A 352 -37.89 -16.59 4.97
N VAL A 353 -37.56 -17.21 3.82
CA VAL A 353 -36.88 -16.54 2.71
C VAL A 353 -37.82 -15.52 2.06
N GLN A 354 -39.08 -15.90 1.83
CA GLN A 354 -40.10 -15.01 1.29
C GLN A 354 -40.27 -13.76 2.16
N SER A 355 -40.47 -13.91 3.48
CA SER A 355 -40.63 -12.78 4.40
C SER A 355 -39.40 -11.88 4.41
N TYR A 356 -38.20 -12.46 4.43
CA TYR A 356 -36.95 -11.67 4.38
C TYR A 356 -36.85 -10.82 3.11
N VAL A 357 -37.27 -11.35 1.96
CA VAL A 357 -37.25 -10.61 0.69
C VAL A 357 -38.37 -9.55 0.65
N ALA A 358 -39.55 -9.88 1.14
CA ALA A 358 -40.69 -8.96 1.23
C ALA A 358 -40.43 -7.76 2.16
N ASP A 359 -39.61 -7.95 3.21
CA ASP A 359 -39.19 -6.88 4.11
C ASP A 359 -38.26 -5.84 3.44
N ILE A 360 -37.67 -6.16 2.28
CA ILE A 360 -36.86 -5.22 1.53
C ILE A 360 -37.78 -4.38 0.64
N ASP A 361 -37.93 -3.10 0.99
CA ASP A 361 -38.73 -2.13 0.23
C ASP A 361 -38.51 -2.29 -1.30
N PRO A 362 -39.55 -2.69 -2.08
CA PRO A 362 -39.45 -2.93 -3.51
C PRO A 362 -38.92 -1.74 -4.30
N VAL A 363 -39.16 -0.51 -3.81
CA VAL A 363 -38.66 0.73 -4.44
C VAL A 363 -37.15 0.74 -4.51
N LYS A 364 -36.47 0.06 -3.59
CA LYS A 364 -35.01 0.01 -3.50
C LYS A 364 -34.37 -0.97 -4.47
N TRP A 365 -35.07 -1.93 -5.07
CA TRP A 365 -34.37 -2.98 -5.85
C TRP A 365 -35.14 -3.53 -7.05
N VAL A 366 -36.48 -3.45 -7.06
CA VAL A 366 -37.33 -4.01 -8.12
C VAL A 366 -37.57 -3.00 -9.24
N VAL A 367 -37.61 -3.46 -10.50
CA VAL A 367 -37.73 -2.61 -11.70
C VAL A 367 -39.08 -1.89 -11.81
N PHE A 368 -40.21 -2.56 -11.55
CA PHE A 368 -41.54 -1.97 -11.79
C PHE A 368 -41.78 -0.65 -11.05
N THR A 369 -41.13 -0.45 -9.90
CA THR A 369 -41.29 0.75 -9.07
C THR A 369 -40.77 2.05 -9.71
N TYR A 370 -39.97 1.92 -10.79
CA TYR A 370 -39.35 3.01 -11.55
C TYR A 370 -39.79 3.08 -13.02
N ILE A 371 -40.66 2.17 -13.48
CA ILE A 371 -41.24 2.25 -14.81
C ILE A 371 -42.01 3.58 -14.94
N GLY A 372 -41.75 4.32 -16.02
CA GLY A 372 -42.35 5.63 -16.26
C GLY A 372 -41.76 6.79 -15.44
N LYS A 373 -40.84 6.53 -14.49
CA LYS A 373 -40.16 7.59 -13.70
C LYS A 373 -38.75 7.86 -14.21
N THR A 374 -37.91 6.83 -14.30
CA THR A 374 -36.53 6.95 -14.75
C THR A 374 -36.08 5.63 -15.36
N MET A 375 -35.49 5.69 -16.57
CA MET A 375 -34.90 4.49 -17.17
C MET A 375 -33.67 4.05 -16.40
N LEU A 376 -33.64 2.76 -16.02
CA LEU A 376 -32.51 2.17 -15.30
C LEU A 376 -31.47 1.55 -16.25
N TYR A 377 -31.68 1.58 -17.58
CA TYR A 377 -30.72 1.10 -18.60
C TYR A 377 -30.14 -0.31 -18.34
N GLY A 378 -30.92 -1.20 -17.73
CA GLY A 378 -30.46 -2.55 -17.38
C GLY A 378 -29.54 -2.64 -16.15
N TRP A 379 -29.35 -1.54 -15.42
CA TRP A 379 -28.56 -1.52 -14.18
C TRP A 379 -29.25 -2.33 -13.10
N ARG A 380 -28.60 -3.42 -12.68
CA ARG A 380 -29.09 -4.35 -11.65
C ARG A 380 -28.01 -4.78 -10.67
N THR A 381 -26.73 -4.66 -11.03
CA THR A 381 -25.59 -5.03 -10.17
C THR A 381 -24.56 -3.91 -10.13
N THR A 382 -23.70 -3.89 -9.11
CA THR A 382 -22.54 -3.01 -9.01
C THR A 382 -21.29 -3.62 -9.67
N ASN A 383 -21.41 -4.69 -10.47
CA ASN A 383 -20.27 -5.41 -11.07
C ASN A 383 -19.34 -4.49 -11.87
N PHE A 384 -19.88 -3.43 -12.45
CA PHE A 384 -19.09 -2.47 -13.21
C PHE A 384 -18.35 -1.47 -12.32
N VAL A 385 -18.81 -1.22 -11.08
CA VAL A 385 -18.02 -0.50 -10.09
C VAL A 385 -16.95 -1.43 -9.51
N GLU A 386 -17.28 -2.71 -9.28
CA GLU A 386 -16.31 -3.74 -8.89
C GLU A 386 -15.19 -3.90 -9.95
N SER A 387 -15.48 -3.75 -11.25
CA SER A 387 -14.44 -3.74 -12.30
C SER A 387 -13.51 -2.53 -12.22
N GLU A 388 -14.03 -1.33 -11.90
CA GLU A 388 -13.19 -0.14 -11.68
C GLU A 388 -12.30 -0.29 -10.43
N HIS A 389 -12.83 -0.93 -9.39
CA HIS A 389 -12.05 -1.32 -8.21
C HIS A 389 -10.91 -2.25 -8.59
N ASN A 390 -11.19 -3.30 -9.37
CA ASN A 390 -10.17 -4.24 -9.82
C ASN A 390 -9.09 -3.56 -10.67
N THR A 391 -9.45 -2.63 -11.56
CA THR A 391 -8.47 -1.86 -12.33
C THR A 391 -7.60 -0.98 -11.42
N SER A 392 -8.21 -0.25 -10.48
CA SER A 392 -7.49 0.63 -9.55
C SER A 392 -6.58 -0.13 -8.59
N LEU A 393 -7.01 -1.30 -8.13
CA LEU A 393 -6.27 -2.14 -7.18
C LEU A 393 -5.21 -3.00 -7.88
N ARG A 394 -5.42 -3.41 -9.13
CA ARG A 394 -4.44 -4.21 -9.89
C ARG A 394 -3.17 -3.43 -10.21
N THR A 395 -3.27 -2.12 -10.44
CA THR A 395 -2.08 -1.26 -10.62
C THR A 395 -1.19 -1.25 -9.38
N LEU A 396 -1.76 -1.48 -8.19
CA LEU A 396 -0.99 -1.61 -6.94
C LEU A 396 -0.39 -3.01 -6.77
N SER A 397 -1.06 -4.07 -7.24
CA SER A 397 -0.53 -5.44 -7.19
C SER A 397 0.44 -5.78 -8.33
N ALA A 398 0.47 -5.01 -9.42
CA ALA A 398 1.49 -5.16 -10.47
C ALA A 398 2.89 -4.70 -9.98
N THR A 399 2.93 -4.05 -8.82
CA THR A 399 4.14 -3.70 -8.04
C THR A 399 4.33 -4.55 -6.77
N THR A 400 3.60 -5.67 -6.62
CA THR A 400 3.76 -6.63 -5.50
C THR A 400 4.26 -7.98 -5.97
#